data_AF-A0A349Z489-F1
#
_entry.id   AF-A0A349Z489-F1
#
_cell.length_a   1.000
_cell.length_b   1.000
_cell.length_c   1.000
_cell.angle_alpha   90.00
_cell.angle_beta   90.00
_cell.angle_gamma   90.00
#
_symmetry.space_group_name_H-M   'P 1'
#
loop_
_entity.id
_entity.type
_entity.pdbx_description
1 polymer ?
#
loop_
_entity_poly.entity_id
_entity_poly.type
_entity_poly.pdbx_seq_one_letter_code
_entity_poly.pdbx_strand_id
1 'polypeptide(L)' 'MARSKTSKKWMEEHVNDPYVKKAQADGYRSRASYKLIEINEKDRLFGPGSVVMD' A
#
# COMPACT_ATOMS: atom_id res chain seq x y z
N MET A 1 7.52 28.01 2.39
CA MET A 1 6.29 27.36 1.89
C MET A 1 5.49 26.87 3.10
N ALA A 2 4.31 27.44 3.35
CA ALA A 2 3.49 27.06 4.49
C ALA A 2 2.88 25.67 4.25
N ARG A 3 3.27 24.65 5.04
CA ARG A 3 2.56 23.36 5.04
C ARG A 3 1.11 23.62 5.43
N SER A 4 0.16 23.25 4.57
CA SER A 4 -1.26 23.41 4.89
C SER A 4 -1.60 22.58 6.14
N LYS A 5 -2.46 23.10 7.02
CA LYS A 5 -2.88 22.39 8.25
C LYS A 5 -3.50 21.00 7.94
N THR A 6 -4.12 20.85 6.77
CA THR A 6 -4.66 19.59 6.24
C THR A 6 -3.58 18.55 5.92
N SER A 7 -2.38 18.97 5.50
CA SER A 7 -1.26 18.07 5.22
C SER A 7 -0.74 17.36 6.48
N LYS A 8 -0.77 18.03 7.65
CA LYS A 8 -0.30 17.44 8.90
C LYS A 8 -1.22 16.33 9.39
N LYS A 9 -2.54 16.57 9.39
CA LYS A 9 -3.54 15.55 9.79
C LYS A 9 -3.47 14.32 8.89
N TRP A 10 -3.40 14.52 7.58
CA TRP A 10 -3.25 13.42 6.61
C TRP A 10 -1.97 12.60 6.86
N MET A 11 -0.86 13.27 7.19
CA MET A 11 0.40 12.57 7.49
C MET A 11 0.30 11.75 8.77
N GLU A 12 -0.34 12.27 9.82
CA GLU A 12 -0.58 11.54 11.07
C GLU A 12 -1.49 10.33 10.84
N GLU A 13 -2.55 10.46 10.05
CA GLU A 13 -3.40 9.33 9.63
C GLU A 13 -2.59 8.28 8.85
N HIS A 14 -1.75 8.72 7.91
CA HIS A 14 -0.92 7.84 7.11
C HIS A 14 0.07 7.03 7.96
N VAL A 15 0.81 7.70 8.86
CA VAL A 15 1.81 7.05 9.72
C VAL A 15 1.15 6.11 10.74
N ASN A 16 -0.09 6.41 11.16
CA ASN A 16 -0.82 5.56 12.09
C ASN A 16 -1.59 4.41 11.43
N ASP A 17 -1.69 4.39 10.10
CA ASP A 17 -2.38 3.33 9.38
C ASP A 17 -1.71 1.96 9.63
N PRO A 18 -2.47 0.95 10.07
CA PRO A 18 -1.91 -0.35 10.40
C PRO A 18 -1.27 -1.04 9.21
N TYR A 19 -1.79 -0.84 7.99
CA TYR A 19 -1.23 -1.42 6.78
C TYR A 19 0.03 -0.70 6.31
N VAL A 20 0.22 0.58 6.66
CA VAL A 20 1.50 1.26 6.41
C VAL A 20 2.58 0.66 7.32
N LYS A 21 2.28 0.50 8.61
CA LYS A 21 3.20 -0.13 9.58
C LYS A 21 3.50 -1.58 9.20
N LYS A 22 2.47 -2.35 8.84
CA LYS A 22 2.63 -3.74 8.41
C LYS A 22 3.45 -3.82 7.12
N ALA A 23 3.21 -2.94 6.13
CA ALA A 23 4.00 -2.91 4.90
C ALA A 23 5.49 -2.65 5.18
N GLN A 24 5.80 -1.73 6.10
CA GLN A 24 7.19 -1.49 6.51
C GLN A 24 7.81 -2.72 7.20
N ALA A 25 7.07 -3.38 8.10
CA ALA A 25 7.53 -4.57 8.80
C ALA A 25 7.77 -5.76 7.85
N ASP A 26 6.86 -5.97 6.90
CA ASP A 26 6.90 -7.07 5.94
C ASP A 26 7.81 -6.76 4.72
N GLY A 27 8.39 -5.56 4.65
CA GLY A 27 9.30 -5.14 3.57
C GLY A 27 8.61 -4.76 2.24
N TYR A 28 7.30 -4.50 2.26
CA TYR A 28 6.54 -4.05 1.09
C TYR A 28 6.71 -2.55 0.84
N ARG A 29 6.69 -2.15 -0.44
CA ARG A 29 6.86 -0.75 -0.87
C ARG A 29 5.74 0.18 -0.37
N SER A 30 4.51 -0.32 -0.23
CA SER A 30 3.38 0.49 0.26
C SER A 30 2.27 -0.38 0.84
N ARG A 31 1.33 0.25 1.55
CA ARG A 31 0.09 -0.41 2.01
C ARG A 31 -0.77 -1.00 0.87
N ALA A 32 -0.60 -0.52 -0.37
CA ALA A 32 -1.39 -1.00 -1.51
C ALA A 32 -1.03 -2.44 -1.90
N SER A 33 0.16 -2.91 -1.52
CA SER A 33 0.58 -4.31 -1.72
C SER A 33 -0.42 -5.30 -1.14
N TYR A 34 -1.02 -5.00 0.02
CA TYR A 34 -2.04 -5.87 0.62
C TYR A 34 -3.31 -6.02 -0.22
N LYS A 35 -3.71 -4.96 -0.93
CA LYS A 35 -4.86 -5.05 -1.84
C LYS A 35 -4.54 -5.96 -3.02
N LEU A 36 -3.35 -5.83 -3.59
CA LEU A 36 -2.92 -6.69 -4.71
C LEU A 36 -2.82 -8.16 -4.28
N ILE A 37 -2.31 -8.42 -3.08
CA ILE A 37 -2.25 -9.77 -2.51
C ILE A 37 -3.68 -10.32 -2.35
N GLU A 38 -4.58 -9.58 -1.71
CA GLU A 38 -5.96 -10.01 -1.47
C GLU A 38 -6.72 -10.30 -2.77
N ILE A 39 -6.59 -9.42 -3.77
CA ILE A 39 -7.20 -9.60 -5.09
C ILE A 39 -6.61 -10.84 -5.78
N ASN A 40 -5.30 -11.02 -5.72
CA ASN A 40 -4.67 -12.19 -6.33
C ASN A 40 -5.05 -13.49 -5.61
N GLU A 41 -5.26 -13.48 -4.29
CA GLU A 41 -5.75 -14.65 -3.55
C GLU A 41 -7.17 -15.06 -3.97
N LYS A 42 -8.03 -14.07 -4.22
CA LYS A 42 -9.42 -14.27 -4.66
C LYS A 42 -9.52 -14.70 -6.12
N ASP A 43 -8.87 -13.94 -7.00
CA ASP A 43 -9.10 -14.01 -8.44
C ASP A 43 -7.96 -14.71 -9.20
N ARG A 44 -6.84 -15.01 -8.53
CA ARG A 44 -5.65 -15.65 -9.11
C ARG A 44 -5.13 -14.95 -10.36
N LEU A 45 -5.02 -13.62 -10.29
CA LEU A 45 -4.64 -12.75 -11.40
C LEU A 45 -3.23 -12.99 -11.95
N PHE A 46 -2.29 -13.42 -11.10
CA PHE A 46 -0.89 -13.62 -11.48
C PHE A 46 -0.61 -15.11 -11.72
N GLY A 47 0.02 -15.42 -12.86
CA GLY A 47 0.45 -16.77 -13.20
C GLY A 47 1.75 -16.78 -14.02
N PRO A 48 2.35 -17.96 -14.22
CA PRO A 48 3.50 -18.10 -15.11
C PRO A 48 3.16 -17.61 -16.51
N GLY A 49 4.03 -16.76 -17.07
CA GLY A 49 3.84 -16.17 -18.41
C GLY A 49 2.97 -14.91 -18.45
N SER A 50 2.44 -14.44 -17.33
CA SER A 50 1.75 -13.14 -17.26
C SER A 50 2.72 -11.98 -17.49
N VAL A 51 2.30 -11.01 -18.30
CA VAL A 51 3.01 -9.72 -18.44
C VAL A 51 2.36 -8.71 -17.49
N VAL A 52 3.18 -8.08 -16.66
CA VAL A 52 2.74 -7.05 -15.71
C VAL A 52 3.14 -5.68 -16.25
N MET A 53 2.19 -4.75 -16.30
CA MET A 53 2.45 -3.33 -16.56
C MET A 53 2.20 -2.54 -15.28
N ASP A 54 3.17 -1.71 -14.89
CA ASP A 54 3.15 -0.82 -13.71
C ASP A 54 3.21 0.64 -14.17
#